data_AF-A0A6G0TMA4-F1
#
_entry.id   AF-A0A6G0TMA4-F1
#
_cell.length_a   1.000
_cell.length_b   1.000
_cell.length_c   1.000
_cell.angle_alpha   90.00
_cell.angle_beta   90.00
_cell.angle_gamma   90.00
#
_symmetry.space_group_name_H-M   'P 1'
#
loop_
_entity.id
_entity.type
_entity.pdbx_description
1 polymer ?
#
loop_
_entity_poly.entity_id
_entity_poly.type
_entity_poly.pdbx_seq_one_letter_code
_entity_poly.pdbx_strand_id
1 'polypeptide(L)'
;MKIISEFDKVSFTRLLPYHKLVGGVFNIRPDHYLLVNGYSNLFWGWGGEDDDMGYSYQHLIDISKNLSIQNSSSLWVEFVVNNYILEQVGLPITRPPERLARYTMVKHVKRKPLAHAVRLKLVHTSQKRYRADGLNTLKYEVFRVDTEKLYTRILVGVGDMPEYVRSFEVSRRSTSSQNKRWK
;
A
#
# COMPACT_ATOMS: atom_id res chain seq x y z
N MET A 1 17.56 10.04 -0.36
CA MET A 1 17.69 8.56 -0.47
C MET A 1 16.39 8.00 -1.06
N LYS A 2 16.47 7.07 -2.01
CA LYS A 2 15.36 6.69 -2.92
C LYS A 2 14.45 5.60 -2.34
N ILE A 3 13.16 5.56 -2.75
CA ILE A 3 12.27 4.41 -2.48
C ILE A 3 12.75 3.24 -3.33
N ILE A 4 12.97 2.08 -2.71
CA ILE A 4 13.39 0.85 -3.38
C ILE A 4 12.25 -0.16 -3.25
N SER A 5 11.72 -0.70 -4.36
CA SER A 5 10.71 -1.78 -4.31
C SER A 5 11.06 -2.97 -5.23
N GLU A 6 10.85 -4.18 -4.73
CA GLU A 6 11.28 -5.46 -5.32
C GLU A 6 10.10 -6.44 -5.43
N PHE A 7 9.89 -6.99 -6.65
CA PHE A 7 8.86 -8.00 -6.97
C PHE A 7 9.45 -9.36 -7.46
N ASP A 8 8.71 -10.48 -7.40
CA ASP A 8 9.17 -11.88 -7.14
C ASP A 8 8.03 -12.85 -6.74
N LYS A 9 6.88 -12.87 -7.44
CA LYS A 9 5.86 -13.94 -7.28
C LYS A 9 6.13 -15.02 -8.31
N VAL A 10 6.95 -15.99 -7.91
CA VAL A 10 7.29 -17.25 -8.62
C VAL A 10 6.15 -17.66 -9.57
N SER A 11 6.45 -17.55 -10.86
CA SER A 11 5.64 -17.89 -12.07
C SER A 11 5.10 -16.74 -12.93
N PHE A 12 5.51 -15.49 -12.73
CA PHE A 12 5.32 -14.46 -13.77
C PHE A 12 6.69 -13.95 -14.23
N THR A 13 6.81 -13.77 -15.54
CA THR A 13 8.00 -13.31 -16.28
C THR A 13 8.91 -12.38 -15.48
N ARG A 14 10.23 -12.45 -15.75
CA ARG A 14 11.31 -11.53 -15.35
C ARG A 14 11.03 -10.00 -15.47
N LEU A 15 9.85 -9.64 -15.94
CA LEU A 15 9.34 -8.29 -16.12
C LEU A 15 8.32 -7.95 -15.02
N LEU A 16 8.44 -6.73 -14.49
CA LEU A 16 7.44 -6.14 -13.60
C LEU A 16 6.07 -6.12 -14.29
N PRO A 17 4.99 -6.56 -13.60
CA PRO A 17 3.63 -6.47 -14.12
C PRO A 17 3.21 -5.03 -14.50
N TYR A 18 3.65 -4.03 -13.75
CA TYR A 18 3.42 -2.59 -14.02
C TYR A 18 4.34 -1.71 -13.17
N HIS A 19 4.53 -0.45 -13.60
CA HIS A 19 5.52 0.46 -13.02
C HIS A 19 5.26 0.86 -11.55
N LYS A 20 3.99 0.97 -11.13
CA LYS A 20 3.57 1.40 -9.79
C LYS A 20 3.60 0.29 -8.72
N LEU A 21 4.01 -0.93 -9.07
CA LEU A 21 3.97 -2.07 -8.17
C LEU A 21 4.95 -1.91 -7.00
N VAL A 22 4.45 -1.74 -5.77
CA VAL A 22 5.29 -1.66 -4.55
C VAL A 22 5.15 -2.89 -3.63
N GLY A 23 4.48 -3.93 -4.10
CA GLY A 23 4.30 -5.17 -3.33
C GLY A 23 5.54 -6.05 -3.28
N GLY A 24 5.58 -6.95 -2.29
CA GLY A 24 6.74 -7.81 -2.02
C GLY A 24 7.63 -7.20 -0.94
N VAL A 25 8.79 -6.68 -1.32
CA VAL A 25 9.71 -5.99 -0.41
C VAL A 25 9.90 -4.57 -0.92
N PHE A 26 9.69 -3.56 -0.06
CA PHE A 26 10.04 -2.20 -0.40
C PHE A 26 10.56 -1.42 0.82
N ASN A 27 11.27 -0.34 0.56
CA ASN A 27 11.80 0.58 1.56
C ASN A 27 11.31 2.00 1.25
N ILE A 28 10.77 2.66 2.27
CA ILE A 28 10.25 4.03 2.22
C ILE A 28 10.82 4.83 3.39
N ARG A 29 11.17 6.09 3.13
CA ARG A 29 11.62 6.99 4.18
C ARG A 29 10.47 7.33 5.13
N PRO A 30 10.71 7.48 6.44
CA PRO A 30 9.65 7.79 7.41
C PRO A 30 8.85 9.05 7.06
N ASP A 31 9.51 10.10 6.58
CA ASP A 31 8.87 11.34 6.12
C ASP A 31 7.95 11.11 4.92
N HIS A 32 8.37 10.33 3.91
CA HIS A 32 7.48 9.96 2.79
C HIS A 32 6.29 9.14 3.27
N TYR A 33 6.51 8.22 4.20
CA TYR A 33 5.47 7.39 4.77
C TYR A 33 4.43 8.22 5.54
N LEU A 34 4.87 9.23 6.29
CA LEU A 34 4.00 10.18 6.96
C LEU A 34 3.24 11.06 5.96
N LEU A 35 3.90 11.51 4.89
CA LEU A 35 3.28 12.37 3.86
C LEU A 35 2.14 11.65 3.12
N VAL A 36 2.27 10.36 2.82
CA VAL A 36 1.19 9.54 2.24
C VAL A 36 0.15 9.07 3.25
N ASN A 37 0.29 9.45 4.52
CA ASN A 37 -0.54 8.95 5.63
C ASN A 37 -0.47 7.41 5.77
N GLY A 38 0.68 6.80 5.44
CA GLY A 38 0.91 5.36 5.50
C GLY A 38 -0.05 4.49 4.67
N TYR A 39 -0.20 3.22 5.05
CA TYR A 39 -1.11 2.28 4.39
C TYR A 39 -2.57 2.49 4.81
N SER A 40 -3.49 2.20 3.88
CA SER A 40 -4.93 2.16 4.13
C SER A 40 -5.33 1.06 5.12
N ASN A 41 -6.26 1.37 6.02
CA ASN A 41 -6.81 0.40 6.98
C ASN A 41 -8.03 -0.37 6.45
N LEU A 42 -8.39 -0.21 5.17
CA LEU A 42 -9.63 -0.76 4.61
C LEU A 42 -9.46 -2.12 3.91
N PHE A 43 -8.22 -2.59 3.76
CA PHE A 43 -7.91 -3.84 3.05
C PHE A 43 -8.00 -5.06 3.98
N TRP A 44 -9.23 -5.53 4.20
CA TRP A 44 -9.53 -6.74 5.00
C TRP A 44 -9.63 -7.97 4.10
N GLY A 45 -8.49 -8.51 3.69
CA GLY A 45 -8.37 -9.65 2.78
C GLY A 45 -7.07 -9.60 2.00
N TRP A 46 -6.89 -10.49 1.03
CA TRP A 46 -5.68 -10.46 0.20
C TRP A 46 -5.84 -9.57 -1.04
N GLY A 47 -4.91 -8.62 -1.21
CA GLY A 47 -4.59 -7.92 -2.45
C GLY A 47 -5.22 -6.54 -2.64
N GLY A 48 -4.44 -5.65 -3.25
CA GLY A 48 -4.80 -4.29 -3.67
C GLY A 48 -4.27 -3.20 -2.74
N GLU A 49 -3.77 -3.55 -1.56
CA GLU A 49 -3.18 -2.63 -0.58
C GLU A 49 -1.87 -2.02 -1.09
N ASP A 50 -1.04 -2.83 -1.74
CA ASP A 50 0.21 -2.38 -2.35
C ASP A 50 -0.07 -1.42 -3.52
N ASP A 51 -1.11 -1.70 -4.30
CA ASP A 51 -1.54 -0.82 -5.38
C ASP A 51 -2.00 0.52 -4.82
N ASP A 52 -2.81 0.50 -3.76
CA ASP A 52 -3.28 1.69 -3.05
C ASP A 52 -2.14 2.58 -2.61
N MET A 53 -1.12 2.00 -1.96
CA MET A 53 0.09 2.71 -1.55
C MET A 53 0.84 3.29 -2.76
N GLY A 54 1.01 2.50 -3.83
CA GLY A 54 1.66 2.96 -5.06
C GLY A 54 0.93 4.14 -5.72
N TYR A 55 -0.40 4.14 -5.74
CA TYR A 55 -1.21 5.25 -6.26
C TYR A 55 -1.15 6.49 -5.36
N SER A 56 -1.25 6.32 -4.03
CA SER A 56 -1.15 7.42 -3.06
C SER A 56 0.21 8.13 -3.17
N TYR A 57 1.29 7.36 -3.22
CA TYR A 57 2.65 7.91 -3.35
C TYR A 57 2.83 8.64 -4.69
N GLN A 58 2.43 8.02 -5.81
CA GLN A 58 2.53 8.67 -7.12
C GLN A 58 1.72 9.98 -7.18
N HIS A 59 0.54 10.00 -6.57
CA HIS A 59 -0.29 11.19 -6.54
C HIS A 59 0.38 12.36 -5.80
N LEU A 60 1.09 12.10 -4.70
CA LEU A 60 1.87 13.14 -4.02
C LEU A 60 3.01 13.69 -4.89
N ILE A 61 3.71 12.83 -5.63
CA ILE A 61 4.73 13.26 -6.59
C ILE A 61 4.12 14.17 -7.67
N ASP A 62 2.94 13.81 -8.16
CA ASP A 62 2.26 14.58 -9.22
C ASP A 62 1.80 15.95 -8.68
N ILE A 63 1.26 16.00 -7.46
CA ILE A 63 0.91 17.25 -6.77
C ILE A 63 2.15 18.11 -6.57
N SER A 64 3.25 17.55 -6.06
CA SER A 64 4.46 18.30 -5.75
C SER A 64 5.07 18.94 -7.01
N LYS A 65 5.08 18.21 -8.13
CA LYS A 65 5.52 18.74 -9.43
C LYS A 65 4.64 19.87 -9.96
N ASN A 66 3.32 19.80 -9.75
CA ASN A 66 2.40 20.85 -10.19
C ASN A 66 2.55 22.13 -9.33
N LEU A 67 2.75 22.00 -8.02
CA LEU A 67 3.01 23.13 -7.13
C LEU A 67 4.32 23.86 -7.45
N SER A 68 5.38 23.13 -7.83
CA SER A 68 6.65 23.75 -8.26
C SER A 68 6.53 24.59 -9.53
N ILE A 69 5.47 24.39 -10.33
CA ILE A 69 5.24 25.12 -11.59
C ILE A 69 4.43 26.41 -11.35
N GLN A 70 3.65 26.51 -10.25
CA GLN A 70 2.69 27.60 -10.04
C GLN A 70 3.08 28.65 -8.99
N ASN A 71 4.06 28.37 -8.12
CA ASN A 71 4.43 29.24 -7.00
C ASN A 71 5.76 29.96 -7.25
N SER A 72 5.67 31.23 -7.66
CA SER A 72 6.81 32.15 -7.83
C SER A 72 6.55 33.48 -7.11
N SER A 73 5.80 33.50 -6.00
CA SER A 73 5.31 34.79 -5.44
C SER A 73 5.17 34.89 -3.92
N SER A 74 5.61 33.95 -3.09
CA SER A 74 5.62 34.17 -1.62
C SER A 74 6.77 33.47 -0.87
N LEU A 75 7.85 34.23 -0.65
CA LEU A 75 9.19 33.74 -0.33
C LEU A 75 9.36 32.94 0.99
N TRP A 76 8.53 33.12 2.02
CA TRP A 76 8.78 32.51 3.34
C TRP A 76 8.01 31.19 3.60
N VAL A 77 6.77 31.07 3.10
CA VAL A 77 6.00 29.81 3.20
C VAL A 77 6.40 28.85 2.08
N GLU A 78 6.75 29.38 0.89
CA GLU A 78 7.32 28.58 -0.20
C GLU A 78 8.66 27.95 0.23
N PHE A 79 9.54 28.67 0.94
CA PHE A 79 10.89 28.16 1.21
C PHE A 79 10.93 26.95 2.15
N VAL A 80 10.13 26.91 3.22
CA VAL A 80 10.17 25.80 4.20
C VAL A 80 9.36 24.60 3.73
N VAL A 81 8.18 24.84 3.16
CA VAL A 81 7.27 23.76 2.73
C VAL A 81 7.68 23.23 1.36
N ASN A 82 8.08 24.08 0.40
CA ASN A 82 8.45 23.59 -0.92
C ASN A 82 9.89 23.05 -0.95
N ASN A 83 10.91 23.61 -0.29
CA ASN A 83 12.25 23.01 -0.40
C ASN A 83 12.34 21.65 0.30
N TYR A 84 11.75 21.49 1.49
CA TYR A 84 11.85 20.22 2.22
C TYR A 84 10.96 19.11 1.62
N ILE A 85 9.79 19.47 1.08
CA ILE A 85 8.88 18.51 0.42
C ILE A 85 9.32 18.23 -1.02
N LEU A 86 9.75 19.22 -1.82
CA LEU A 86 10.12 19.00 -3.22
C LEU A 86 11.43 18.22 -3.39
N GLU A 87 12.44 18.46 -2.56
CA GLU A 87 13.70 17.68 -2.61
C GLU A 87 13.49 16.20 -2.25
N GLN A 88 12.45 15.90 -1.45
CA GLN A 88 12.20 14.57 -0.90
C GLN A 88 11.12 13.81 -1.68
N VAL A 89 9.96 14.44 -1.92
CA VAL A 89 8.79 13.86 -2.61
C VAL A 89 8.97 13.77 -4.13
N GLY A 90 9.97 14.43 -4.72
CA GLY A 90 10.27 14.32 -6.15
C GLY A 90 10.91 12.99 -6.59
N LEU A 91 11.24 12.08 -5.67
CA LEU A 91 11.98 10.86 -6.00
C LEU A 91 11.04 9.75 -6.51
N PRO A 92 11.20 9.31 -7.78
CA PRO A 92 10.42 8.21 -8.33
C PRO A 92 10.70 6.91 -7.58
N ILE A 93 9.79 5.93 -7.71
CA ILE A 93 10.08 4.55 -7.29
C ILE A 93 11.34 4.11 -8.01
N THR A 94 12.38 3.76 -7.26
CA THR A 94 13.63 3.24 -7.81
C THR A 94 13.74 1.76 -7.56
N ARG A 95 14.48 1.08 -8.43
CA ARG A 95 14.61 -0.36 -8.38
C ARG A 95 16.05 -0.75 -8.66
N PRO A 96 16.62 -1.69 -7.89
CA PRO A 96 17.90 -2.30 -8.24
C PRO A 96 17.79 -3.04 -9.59
N PRO A 97 18.92 -3.22 -10.28
CA PRO A 97 18.94 -3.99 -11.52
C PRO A 97 18.51 -5.44 -11.25
N GLU A 98 17.71 -6.00 -12.15
CA GLU A 98 17.08 -7.33 -12.03
C GLU A 98 18.08 -8.45 -11.66
N ARG A 99 19.32 -8.37 -12.15
CA ARG A 99 20.37 -9.34 -11.85
C ARG A 99 20.73 -9.45 -10.37
N LEU A 100 20.59 -8.36 -9.61
CA LEU A 100 20.93 -8.28 -8.18
C LEU A 100 19.70 -8.48 -7.28
N ALA A 101 18.50 -8.25 -7.80
CA ALA A 101 17.26 -8.12 -7.04
C ALA A 101 16.36 -9.34 -7.16
N ARG A 102 16.95 -10.54 -7.16
CA ARG A 102 16.21 -11.81 -7.26
C ARG A 102 15.89 -12.34 -5.89
N TYR A 103 14.64 -12.69 -5.65
CA TYR A 103 14.22 -13.34 -4.41
C TYR A 103 13.32 -14.54 -4.67
N THR A 104 13.21 -15.41 -3.67
CA THR A 104 12.38 -16.62 -3.76
C THR A 104 11.30 -16.58 -2.70
N MET A 105 10.06 -16.75 -3.13
CA MET A 105 8.91 -16.87 -2.24
C MET A 105 8.92 -18.23 -1.54
N VAL A 106 8.96 -18.23 -0.21
CA VAL A 106 8.71 -19.45 0.57
C VAL A 106 7.29 -19.94 0.26
N LYS A 107 7.17 -21.23 -0.09
CA LYS A 107 5.88 -21.83 -0.47
C LYS A 107 4.87 -21.67 0.67
N HIS A 108 3.70 -21.13 0.33
CA HIS A 108 2.61 -20.92 1.28
C HIS A 108 1.24 -21.08 0.62
N VAL A 109 0.22 -21.35 1.42
CA VAL A 109 -1.17 -21.42 0.96
C VAL A 109 -1.66 -19.99 0.68
N LYS A 110 -2.18 -19.75 -0.54
CA LYS A 110 -2.72 -18.44 -0.90
C LYS A 110 -3.98 -18.14 -0.08
N ARG A 111 -4.03 -16.97 0.53
CA ARG A 111 -5.22 -16.48 1.24
C ARG A 111 -6.33 -16.08 0.25
N LYS A 112 -7.56 -16.05 0.74
CA LYS A 112 -8.72 -15.65 -0.08
C LYS A 112 -8.61 -14.16 -0.44
N PRO A 113 -8.73 -13.80 -1.73
CA PRO A 113 -8.68 -12.41 -2.15
C PRO A 113 -9.96 -11.69 -1.77
N LEU A 114 -9.84 -10.38 -1.55
CA LEU A 114 -10.99 -9.49 -1.41
C LEU A 114 -11.85 -9.55 -2.68
N ALA A 115 -13.15 -9.27 -2.55
CA ALA A 115 -14.04 -9.21 -3.70
C ALA A 115 -13.53 -8.22 -4.76
N HIS A 116 -13.52 -8.65 -6.02
CA HIS A 116 -12.92 -7.89 -7.12
C HIS A 116 -13.48 -6.46 -7.21
N ALA A 117 -14.80 -6.32 -7.15
CA ALA A 117 -15.49 -5.02 -7.17
C ALA A 117 -15.08 -4.13 -5.98
N VAL A 118 -14.94 -4.70 -4.79
CA VAL A 118 -14.52 -3.96 -3.58
C VAL A 118 -13.07 -3.52 -3.72
N ARG A 119 -12.17 -4.44 -4.10
CA ARG A 119 -10.75 -4.14 -4.32
C ARG A 119 -10.57 -3.03 -5.36
N LEU A 120 -11.26 -3.13 -6.50
CA LEU A 120 -11.21 -2.08 -7.52
C LEU A 120 -11.73 -0.75 -6.96
N LYS A 121 -12.85 -0.74 -6.23
CA LYS A 121 -13.38 0.48 -5.65
C LYS A 121 -12.38 1.13 -4.67
N LEU A 122 -11.75 0.33 -3.80
CA LEU A 122 -10.76 0.82 -2.83
C LEU A 122 -9.55 1.44 -3.55
N VAL A 123 -8.99 0.75 -4.54
CA VAL A 123 -7.82 1.23 -5.31
C VAL A 123 -8.15 2.47 -6.12
N HIS A 124 -9.29 2.52 -6.82
CA HIS A 124 -9.68 3.71 -7.61
C HIS A 124 -9.96 4.94 -6.74
N THR A 125 -10.34 4.74 -5.47
CA THR A 125 -10.60 5.84 -4.54
C THR A 125 -9.36 6.26 -3.73
N SER A 126 -8.24 5.55 -3.88
CA SER A 126 -6.94 5.81 -3.23
C SER A 126 -6.60 7.30 -3.13
N GLN A 127 -6.50 8.00 -4.28
CA GLN A 127 -6.07 9.40 -4.35
C GLN A 127 -6.98 10.38 -3.61
N LYS A 128 -8.28 10.06 -3.49
CA LYS A 128 -9.23 10.90 -2.73
C LYS A 128 -9.23 10.54 -1.26
N ARG A 129 -8.93 9.28 -0.94
CA ARG A 129 -9.09 8.70 0.39
C ARG A 129 -7.83 8.79 1.25
N TYR A 130 -6.62 8.80 0.68
CA TYR A 130 -5.38 8.66 1.45
C TYR A 130 -5.24 9.69 2.60
N ARG A 131 -5.79 10.90 2.46
CA ARG A 131 -5.78 11.92 3.54
C ARG A 131 -6.72 11.60 4.70
N ALA A 132 -7.78 10.84 4.45
CA ALA A 132 -8.85 10.53 5.39
C ALA A 132 -8.76 9.12 6.00
N ASP A 133 -7.92 8.24 5.44
CA ASP A 133 -7.73 6.87 5.91
C ASP A 133 -6.25 6.47 5.80
N GLY A 134 -5.68 6.02 6.91
CA GLY A 134 -4.29 5.60 7.02
C GLY A 134 -3.78 5.70 8.45
N LEU A 135 -2.57 6.21 8.66
CA LEU A 135 -1.98 6.38 9.99
C LEU A 135 -2.86 7.19 10.94
N ASN A 136 -3.52 8.24 10.43
CA ASN A 136 -4.41 9.08 11.22
C ASN A 136 -5.70 8.38 11.70
N THR A 137 -6.10 7.26 11.07
CA THR A 137 -7.29 6.49 11.46
C THR A 137 -6.95 5.12 12.05
N LEU A 138 -5.67 4.77 12.15
CA LEU A 138 -5.21 3.47 12.60
C LEU A 138 -5.63 3.22 14.06
N LYS A 139 -6.42 2.17 14.28
CA LYS A 139 -6.85 1.71 15.60
C LYS A 139 -6.26 0.33 15.86
N TYR A 140 -5.54 0.19 16.97
CA TYR A 140 -4.93 -1.07 17.38
C TYR A 140 -4.72 -1.10 18.89
N GLU A 141 -4.60 -2.32 19.42
CA GLU A 141 -4.27 -2.58 20.81
C GLU A 141 -3.04 -3.50 20.87
N VAL A 142 -2.03 -3.12 21.64
CA VAL A 142 -0.83 -3.94 21.82
C VAL A 142 -1.06 -4.88 23.00
N PHE A 143 -1.17 -6.18 22.73
CA PHE A 143 -1.37 -7.17 23.77
C PHE A 143 -0.06 -7.60 24.43
N ARG A 144 1.01 -7.73 23.63
CA ARG A 144 2.29 -8.26 24.12
C ARG A 144 3.45 -7.81 23.26
N VAL A 145 4.59 -7.51 23.92
CA VAL A 145 5.86 -7.22 23.28
C VAL A 145 6.91 -8.16 23.87
N ASP A 146 7.52 -9.01 23.03
CA ASP A 146 8.57 -9.95 23.41
C ASP A 146 9.84 -9.62 22.63
N THR A 147 10.92 -9.31 23.34
CA THR A 147 12.22 -9.01 22.73
C THR A 147 13.09 -10.27 22.73
N GLU A 148 13.37 -10.82 21.55
CA GLU A 148 14.27 -11.96 21.35
C GLU A 148 15.62 -11.48 20.82
N LYS A 149 16.64 -12.35 20.86
CA LYS A 149 18.00 -12.01 20.42
C LYS A 149 18.09 -11.54 18.95
N LEU A 150 17.19 -12.02 18.09
CA LEU A 150 17.22 -11.75 16.64
C LEU A 150 16.05 -10.90 16.13
N TYR A 151 15.00 -10.72 16.92
CA TYR A 151 13.80 -9.99 16.51
C TYR A 151 12.97 -9.56 17.71
N THR A 152 12.10 -8.57 17.51
CA THR A 152 11.06 -8.22 18.50
C THR A 152 9.70 -8.68 17.97
N ARG A 153 8.96 -9.44 18.77
CA ARG A 153 7.61 -9.88 18.45
C ARG A 153 6.60 -8.97 19.12
N ILE A 154 5.76 -8.32 18.32
CA ILE A 154 4.68 -7.46 18.80
C ILE A 154 3.36 -8.14 18.43
N LEU A 155 2.59 -8.54 19.44
CA LEU A 155 1.24 -9.07 19.28
C LEU A 155 0.24 -7.93 19.36
N VAL A 156 -0.48 -7.70 18.25
CA VAL A 156 -1.38 -6.55 18.10
C VAL A 156 -2.79 -7.02 17.72
N GLY A 157 -3.80 -6.52 18.42
CA GLY A 157 -5.19 -6.59 18.02
C GLY A 157 -5.53 -5.43 17.08
N VAL A 158 -6.01 -5.75 15.88
CA VAL A 158 -6.39 -4.75 14.85
C VAL A 158 -7.91 -4.59 14.71
N GLY A 159 -8.67 -5.11 15.67
CA GLY A 159 -10.12 -5.12 15.66
C GLY A 159 -10.73 -6.20 14.75
N ASP A 160 -12.04 -6.11 14.59
CA ASP A 160 -12.84 -7.05 13.80
C ASP A 160 -12.99 -6.60 12.35
N MET A 161 -13.12 -7.60 11.45
CA MET A 161 -13.44 -7.34 10.06
C MET A 161 -14.75 -6.55 9.94
N PRO A 162 -14.74 -5.38 9.27
CA PRO A 162 -15.92 -4.54 9.11
C PRO A 162 -17.10 -5.26 8.45
N GLU A 163 -18.31 -4.87 8.82
CA GLU A 163 -19.55 -5.52 8.37
C GLU A 163 -19.76 -5.43 6.86
N TYR A 164 -19.32 -4.33 6.22
CA TYR A 164 -19.37 -4.21 4.76
C TYR A 164 -18.55 -5.30 4.06
N VAL A 165 -17.45 -5.76 4.65
CA VAL A 165 -16.63 -6.84 4.07
C VAL A 165 -17.30 -8.18 4.32
N ARG A 166 -17.86 -8.39 5.51
CA ARG A 166 -18.62 -9.60 5.87
C ARG A 166 -19.79 -9.84 4.93
N SER A 167 -20.56 -8.80 4.60
CA SER A 167 -21.73 -8.93 3.71
C SER A 167 -21.35 -9.37 2.29
N PHE A 168 -20.22 -8.89 1.76
CA PHE A 168 -19.70 -9.36 0.47
C PHE A 168 -19.26 -10.82 0.49
N GLU A 169 -18.72 -11.31 1.62
CA GLU A 169 -18.39 -12.73 1.76
C GLU A 169 -19.63 -13.61 1.80
N VAL A 170 -20.68 -13.19 2.51
CA VAL A 170 -21.96 -13.91 2.61
C VAL A 170 -22.65 -13.99 1.24
N SER A 171 -22.72 -12.88 0.50
CA SER A 171 -23.34 -12.84 -0.84
C SER A 171 -22.60 -13.72 -1.88
N ARG A 172 -21.31 -13.96 -1.69
CA ARG A 172 -20.53 -14.91 -2.53
C ARG A 172 -20.81 -16.36 -2.18
N ARG A 173 -21.05 -16.68 -0.90
CA ARG A 173 -21.38 -18.05 -0.48
C ARG A 173 -22.72 -18.48 -1.09
N SER A 174 -23.74 -17.62 -1.06
CA SER A 174 -25.06 -17.92 -1.64
C SER A 174 -25.01 -18.18 -3.15
N THR A 175 -24.25 -17.39 -3.91
CA THR A 175 -24.05 -17.60 -5.35
C THR A 175 -23.21 -18.84 -5.66
N SER A 176 -22.19 -19.16 -4.85
CA SER A 176 -21.38 -20.37 -5.02
C SER A 176 -22.16 -21.67 -4.74
N SER A 177 -23.13 -21.64 -3.82
CA SER A 177 -24.00 -22.79 -3.51
C SER A 177 -25.04 -23.04 -4.59
N GLN A 178 -25.51 -22.01 -5.31
CA GLN A 178 -26.43 -22.21 -6.43
C GLN A 178 -25.75 -22.83 -7.66
N ASN A 179 -24.47 -22.50 -7.91
CA ASN A 179 -23.73 -23.04 -9.07
C ASN A 179 -23.21 -24.47 -8.89
N LYS A 180 -23.42 -25.12 -7.73
CA LYS A 180 -23.09 -26.53 -7.50
C LYS A 180 -24.26 -27.49 -7.74
N ARG A 181 -25.43 -26.99 -8.14
CA ARG A 181 -26.65 -27.81 -8.26
C ARG A 181 -26.85 -28.48 -9.63
N TRP A 182 -25.94 -28.26 -10.59
CA TRP A 182 -25.98 -28.93 -11.90
C TRP A 182 -24.58 -29.33 -12.36
N LYS A 183 -24.18 -30.55 -12.01
CA LYS A 183 -23.23 -31.41 -12.72
C LYS A 183 -23.56 -32.86 -12.42
#